data_AF-A0A496SPP0-F1
#
_entry.id   AF-A0A496SPP0-F1
#
_cell.length_a   1.000
_cell.length_b   1.000
_cell.length_c   1.000
_cell.angle_alpha   90.00
_cell.angle_beta   90.00
_cell.angle_gamma   90.00
#
_symmetry.space_group_name_H-M   'P 1'
#
loop_
_entity.id
_entity.type
_entity.pdbx_description
1 polymer ?
#
loop_
_entity_poly.entity_id
_entity_poly.type
_entity_poly.pdbx_seq_one_letter_code
_entity_poly.pdbx_strand_id
1 'polypeptide(L)' 'MHKVGIIGCGGISGSHYREFTDTGRARIEVVWDIDPERAGEAAARWGTEVASSAEESGQVEAV' A
#
# COMPACT_ATOMS: atom_id res chain seq x y z
N MET A 1 -3.93 12.87 9.91
CA MET A 1 -3.95 11.49 9.40
C MET A 1 -3.53 11.55 7.95
N HIS A 2 -2.37 11.00 7.63
CA HIS A 2 -1.81 10.95 6.27
C HIS A 2 -2.40 9.76 5.52
N LYS A 3 -2.65 9.96 4.22
CA LYS A 3 -3.08 8.90 3.31
C LYS A 3 -1.87 8.46 2.52
N VAL A 4 -1.60 7.16 2.54
CA VAL A 4 -0.38 6.58 1.98
C VAL A 4 -0.75 5.50 0.96
N GLY A 5 0.02 5.44 -0.12
CA GLY A 5 0.00 4.37 -1.10
C GLY A 5 1.29 3.57 -1.02
N ILE A 6 1.21 2.24 -1.18
CA ILE A 6 2.41 1.40 -1.26
C ILE A 6 2.58 0.91 -2.70
N ILE A 7 3.76 1.20 -3.28
CA ILE A 7 4.17 0.73 -4.61
C ILE A 7 5.19 -0.39 -4.40
N GLY A 8 4.78 -1.63 -4.63
CA GLY A 8 5.58 -2.83 -4.41
C GLY A 8 5.14 -3.60 -3.16
N CYS A 9 4.53 -4.75 -3.39
CA CYS A 9 4.00 -5.69 -2.39
C CYS A 9 4.97 -6.87 -2.14
N GLY A 10 6.28 -6.63 -2.30
CA GLY A 10 7.34 -7.61 -2.13
C GLY A 10 7.68 -7.92 -0.66
N GLY A 11 8.80 -8.62 -0.43
CA GLY A 11 9.15 -9.19 0.88
C GLY A 11 9.29 -8.20 2.05
N ILE A 12 9.51 -6.91 1.79
CA ILE A 12 9.67 -5.86 2.84
C ILE A 12 8.37 -5.07 3.06
N SER A 13 7.39 -5.15 2.15
CA SER A 13 6.18 -4.33 2.16
C SER A 13 5.38 -4.41 3.48
N GLY A 14 5.42 -5.56 4.16
CA GLY A 14 4.81 -5.74 5.48
C GLY A 14 5.42 -4.89 6.60
N SER A 15 6.74 -4.61 6.54
CA SER A 15 7.40 -3.72 7.50
C SER A 15 6.95 -2.28 7.30
N HIS A 16 6.87 -1.82 6.04
CA HIS A 16 6.36 -0.48 5.72
C HIS A 16 4.91 -0.31 6.18
N TYR A 17 4.02 -1.26 5.84
CA TYR A 17 2.63 -1.22 6.30
C TYR A 17 2.54 -1.05 7.82
N ARG A 18 3.30 -1.86 8.58
CA ARG A 18 3.33 -1.78 10.04
C ARG A 18 3.83 -0.43 10.53
N GLU A 19 4.99 0.03 10.07
CA GLU A 19 5.60 1.27 10.56
C GLU A 19 4.72 2.52 10.29
N PHE A 20 4.02 2.56 9.15
CA PHE A 20 3.07 3.63 8.85
C PHE A 20 1.84 3.59 9.76
N THR A 21 1.29 2.40 9.99
CA THR A 21 0.01 2.24 10.70
C THR A 21 0.16 2.25 12.22
N ASP A 22 1.27 1.75 12.77
CA ASP A 22 1.53 1.62 14.22
C ASP A 22 1.47 2.96 14.98
N THR A 23 1.82 4.06 14.30
CA THR A 23 1.81 5.39 14.92
C THR A 23 0.41 6.02 14.99
N GLY A 24 -0.58 5.46 14.29
CA GLY A 24 -1.91 6.04 14.10
C GLY A 24 -1.92 7.36 13.33
N ARG A 25 -0.78 7.79 12.76
CA ARG A 25 -0.65 9.04 12.00
C ARG A 25 -0.86 8.84 10.50
N ALA A 26 -0.78 7.62 10.00
CA ALA A 26 -1.01 7.28 8.60
C ALA A 26 -1.99 6.11 8.45
N ARG A 27 -2.66 6.09 7.30
CA ARG A 27 -3.49 4.99 6.82
C ARG A 27 -3.04 4.64 5.41
N ILE A 28 -2.75 3.37 5.18
CA ILE A 28 -2.57 2.84 3.81
C ILE A 28 -3.97 2.71 3.19
N GLU A 29 -4.23 3.40 2.09
CA GLU A 29 -5.54 3.32 1.40
C GLU A 29 -5.47 2.45 0.15
N VAL A 30 -4.33 2.44 -0.53
CA VAL A 30 -4.14 1.76 -1.80
C VAL A 30 -2.79 1.06 -1.87
N VAL A 31 -2.75 -0.06 -2.57
CA VAL A 31 -1.52 -0.79 -2.89
C VAL A 31 -1.44 -1.04 -4.39
N TRP A 32 -0.22 -1.13 -4.91
CA TRP A 32 0.06 -1.52 -6.28
C TRP A 32 1.30 -2.42 -6.33
N ASP A 33 1.33 -3.33 -7.30
CA ASP A 33 2.51 -4.11 -7.66
C ASP A 33 2.44 -4.42 -9.16
N ILE A 34 3.59 -4.61 -9.80
CA ILE A 34 3.64 -5.08 -11.20
C ILE A 34 3.05 -6.50 -11.34
N ASP A 35 3.14 -7.29 -10.27
CA ASP A 35 2.49 -8.58 -10.12
C ASP A 35 1.10 -8.39 -9.49
N PRO A 36 0.00 -8.49 -10.27
CA PRO A 36 -1.34 -8.20 -9.77
C PRO A 36 -1.80 -9.17 -8.68
N GLU A 37 -1.23 -10.39 -8.64
CA GLU A 37 -1.53 -11.35 -7.58
C GLU A 37 -1.01 -10.85 -6.23
N ARG A 38 0.21 -10.32 -6.19
CA ARG A 38 0.80 -9.75 -4.95
C ARG A 38 0.04 -8.52 -4.46
N ALA A 39 -0.38 -7.65 -5.38
CA ALA A 39 -1.20 -6.49 -5.03
C ALA A 39 -2.54 -6.94 -4.42
N GLY A 40 -3.18 -7.94 -5.02
CA GLY A 40 -4.42 -8.54 -4.51
C GLY A 40 -4.27 -9.18 -3.14
N GLU A 41 -3.20 -9.95 -2.93
CA GLU A 41 -2.89 -10.55 -1.62
C GLU A 41 -2.64 -9.49 -0.54
N ALA A 42 -1.89 -8.44 -0.85
CA ALA A 42 -1.62 -7.33 0.06
C ALA A 42 -2.91 -6.58 0.43
N ALA A 43 -3.73 -6.25 -0.57
CA ALA A 43 -5.01 -5.59 -0.38
C ALA A 43 -5.97 -6.40 0.52
N ALA A 44 -6.09 -7.71 0.26
CA ALA A 44 -6.90 -8.60 1.08
C ALA A 44 -6.35 -8.71 2.51
N ARG A 45 -5.02 -8.78 2.67
CA ARG A 45 -4.36 -8.88 3.98
C ARG A 45 -4.52 -7.62 4.83
N TRP A 46 -4.50 -6.45 4.21
CA TRP A 46 -4.43 -5.16 4.90
C TRP A 46 -5.73 -4.36 4.88
N GLY A 47 -6.73 -4.82 4.13
CA GLY A 47 -8.01 -4.13 3.98
C GLY A 47 -7.89 -2.83 3.18
N THR A 48 -7.07 -2.84 2.13
CA THR A 48 -6.82 -1.69 1.25
C THR A 48 -7.34 -1.94 -0.16
N GLU A 49 -7.39 -0.90 -0.99
CA GLU A 49 -7.76 -1.03 -2.40
C GLU A 49 -6.52 -1.37 -3.26
N VAL A 50 -6.74 -1.94 -4.45
CA VAL A 50 -5.69 -2.17 -5.45
C VAL A 50 -5.77 -1.05 -6.49
N ALA A 51 -4.68 -0.31 -6.68
CA ALA A 51 -4.58 0.64 -7.79
C ALA A 51 -4.39 -0.11 -9.12
N SER A 52 -4.84 0.49 -10.21
CA SER A 52 -4.65 -0.01 -11.57
C SER A 52 -3.27 0.34 -12.15
N SER A 53 -2.60 1.39 -11.64
CA SER A 53 -1.22 1.73 -11.99
C SER A 53 -0.45 2.36 -10.83
N ALA A 54 0.88 2.41 -10.95
CA ALA A 54 1.75 3.12 -10.00
C ALA A 54 1.43 4.62 -9.93
N GLU A 55 1.13 5.24 -11.07
CA GLU A 55 0.76 6.66 -11.15
C GLU A 55 -0.56 6.96 -10.44
N GLU A 56 -1.53 6.05 -10.52
CA GLU A 56 -2.80 6.18 -9.77
C GLU A 56 -2.55 6.13 -8.25
N SER A 57 -1.62 5.28 -7.80
CA SER A 57 -1.23 5.23 -6.38
C SER A 57 -0.46 6.47 -5.90
N GLY A 58 0.12 7.27 -6.80
CA GLY A 58 0.83 8.52 -6.48
C GLY A 58 -0.07 9.70 -6.12
N GLN A 59 -1.39 9.54 -6.15
CA GLN A 59 -2.35 10.54 -5.64
C GLN A 59 -2.46 10.54 -4.10
N VAL A 60 -1.79 9.59 -3.45
CA VAL A 60 -1.51 9.53 -2.01
C VAL A 60 0.01 9.54 -1.82
N GLU A 61 0.53 9.97 -0.67
CA GLU A 61 1.99 10.00 -0.45
C GLU A 61 2.54 8.57 -0.63
N ALA A 62 3.36 8.36 -1.67
CA ALA A 62 3.89 7.05 -2.04
C ALA A 62 5.22 6.77 -1.33
N VAL A 63 5.41 5.51 -0.93
CA VAL A 63 6.63 4.99 -0.29
C VAL A 63 7.00 3.63 -0.82
#